data_AF-A0A9P6VJU1-F1
#
_entry.id   AF-A0A9P6VJU1-F1
#
_cell.length_a   1.000
_cell.length_b   1.000
_cell.length_c   1.000
_cell.angle_alpha   90.00
_cell.angle_beta   90.00
_cell.angle_gamma   90.00
#
_symmetry.space_group_name_H-M   'P 1'
#
loop_
_entity.id
_entity.type
_entity.pdbx_description
1 polymer ?
#
loop_
_entity_poly.entity_id
_entity_poly.type
_entity_poly.pdbx_seq_one_letter_code
_entity_poly.pdbx_strand_id
1 'polypeptide(L)'
;MKLFLEANIQFLQGPDPTNGYQAFAFAREEGYVYPNYQNGAAYMGVDNVTVLTYPGTGRKSVRISSQKSWTHGLFISDIVHMPGGICGVWPAHWTLGPNWPSNGEIDIIEGIVPTN
;
A
#
# COMPACT_ATOMS: atom_id res chain seq x y z
N MET A 1 12.55 8.51 -5.71
CA MET A 1 11.10 8.83 -5.53
C MET A 1 10.87 9.77 -4.34
N LYS A 2 10.57 11.05 -4.58
CA LYS A 2 10.32 12.06 -3.53
C LYS A 2 8.89 12.00 -2.96
N LEU A 3 8.24 10.84 -2.99
CA LEU A 3 6.85 10.66 -2.52
C LEU A 3 6.74 10.80 -1.00
N PHE A 4 7.73 10.35 -0.23
CA PHE A 4 7.68 10.39 1.24
C PHE A 4 8.19 11.69 1.86
N LEU A 5 9.00 12.46 1.13
CA LEU A 5 9.67 13.66 1.66
C LEU A 5 8.84 14.94 1.57
N GLU A 6 7.76 14.94 0.78
CA GLU A 6 6.82 16.05 0.70
C GLU A 6 5.47 15.57 1.22
N ALA A 7 4.91 16.24 2.22
CA ALA A 7 3.78 15.83 3.08
C ALA A 7 2.41 15.58 2.39
N ASN A 8 2.38 15.23 1.10
CA ASN A 8 1.19 15.20 0.24
C ASN A 8 0.80 13.76 -0.14
N ILE A 9 0.68 12.89 0.86
CA ILE A 9 0.16 11.52 0.72
C ILE A 9 -1.24 11.46 1.34
N GLN A 10 -2.17 10.77 0.69
CA GLN A 10 -3.45 10.38 1.25
C GLN A 10 -3.41 8.93 1.71
N PHE A 11 -3.97 8.67 2.89
CA PHE A 11 -4.23 7.32 3.37
C PHE A 11 -5.65 6.96 2.98
N LEU A 12 -5.83 5.84 2.27
CA LEU A 12 -7.16 5.34 2.02
C LEU A 12 -7.76 4.88 3.35
N GLN A 13 -9.02 5.25 3.56
CA GLN A 13 -9.84 4.77 4.64
C GLN A 13 -11.09 4.11 4.05
N GLY A 14 -11.58 3.06 4.70
CA GLY A 14 -12.78 2.33 4.27
C GLY A 14 -12.49 0.96 3.67
N PRO A 15 -13.48 0.38 2.95
CA PRO A 15 -13.37 -0.98 2.43
C PRO A 15 -12.35 -1.08 1.30
N ASP A 16 -11.75 -2.26 1.20
CA ASP A 16 -10.85 -2.58 0.10
C ASP A 16 -11.61 -2.75 -1.22
N PRO A 17 -11.30 -1.97 -2.28
CA PRO A 17 -11.95 -2.11 -3.59
C PRO A 17 -11.77 -3.50 -4.22
N THR A 18 -10.73 -4.26 -3.85
CA THR A 18 -10.51 -5.63 -4.34
C THR A 18 -11.09 -6.70 -3.41
N ASN A 19 -11.80 -6.30 -2.35
CA ASN A 19 -12.48 -7.17 -1.38
C ASN A 19 -11.53 -8.12 -0.61
N GLY A 20 -10.29 -7.71 -0.35
CA GLY A 20 -9.33 -8.49 0.45
C GLY A 20 -9.70 -8.55 1.94
N TYR A 21 -9.17 -9.55 2.66
CA TYR A 21 -9.33 -9.69 4.12
C TYR A 21 -8.40 -8.75 4.89
N GLN A 22 -8.62 -7.44 4.74
CA GLN A 22 -7.80 -6.39 5.34
C GLN A 22 -8.63 -5.20 5.83
N ALA A 23 -8.05 -4.43 6.75
CA ALA A 23 -8.56 -3.14 7.19
C ALA A 23 -7.49 -2.06 7.01
N PHE A 24 -7.80 -0.97 6.31
CA PHE A 24 -6.87 0.16 6.24
C PHE A 24 -6.84 0.91 7.57
N ALA A 25 -5.66 1.01 8.16
CA ALA A 25 -5.44 1.57 9.48
C ALA A 25 -5.17 3.08 9.45
N PHE A 26 -5.27 3.73 10.63
CA PHE A 26 -4.66 5.05 10.88
C PHE A 26 -3.13 4.91 10.96
N ALA A 27 -2.53 4.69 9.79
CA ALA A 27 -1.21 4.13 9.57
C ALA A 27 -0.06 4.75 10.39
N ARG A 28 -0.07 6.07 10.62
CA ARG A 28 0.98 6.75 11.39
C ARG A 28 0.79 6.61 12.89
N GLU A 29 -0.45 6.65 13.36
CA GLU A 29 -0.80 6.56 14.78
C GLU A 29 -0.58 5.14 15.29
N GLU A 30 -0.84 4.15 14.44
CA GLU A 30 -0.69 2.74 14.77
C GLU A 30 0.71 2.17 14.46
N GLY A 31 1.64 2.99 13.95
CA GLY A 31 3.03 2.59 13.75
C GLY A 31 3.28 1.72 12.51
N TYR A 32 2.42 1.76 11.51
CA TYR A 32 2.61 1.03 10.25
C TYR A 32 3.36 1.84 9.17
N VAL A 33 3.53 3.15 9.35
CA VAL A 33 4.26 4.01 8.41
C VAL A 33 5.24 4.94 9.11
N TYR A 34 6.50 4.90 8.68
CA TYR A 34 7.56 5.80 9.15
C TYR A 34 8.23 6.48 7.95
N PRO A 35 8.25 7.83 7.87
CA PRO A 35 8.85 8.54 6.74
C PRO A 35 10.38 8.53 6.75
N ASN A 36 10.99 8.25 7.90
CA ASN A 36 12.43 8.16 8.10
C ASN A 36 12.72 6.97 9.03
N TYR A 37 12.74 5.78 8.44
CA TYR A 37 13.11 4.53 9.09
C TYR A 37 14.61 4.26 8.88
N GLN A 38 15.05 3.03 9.12
CA GLN A 38 16.44 2.60 8.96
C GLN A 38 17.11 3.19 7.70
N ASN A 39 18.28 3.79 7.89
CA ASN A 39 19.09 4.40 6.83
C ASN A 39 18.37 5.47 5.99
N GLY A 40 17.34 6.15 6.53
CA GLY A 40 16.63 7.20 5.80
C GLY A 40 15.53 6.70 4.88
N ALA A 41 15.31 5.39 4.78
CA ALA A 41 14.26 4.82 3.95
C ALA A 41 12.89 5.04 4.60
N ALA A 42 11.85 5.24 3.79
CA ALA A 42 10.49 5.18 4.30
C ALA A 42 10.08 3.72 4.53
N TYR A 43 9.32 3.47 5.59
CA TYR A 43 8.75 2.17 5.91
C TYR A 43 7.23 2.20 5.78
N MET A 44 6.68 1.15 5.18
CA MET A 44 5.26 0.85 5.15
C MET A 44 5.09 -0.64 5.42
N GLY A 45 4.31 -0.98 6.45
CA GLY A 45 4.09 -2.34 6.88
C GLY A 45 2.63 -2.65 7.20
N VAL A 46 2.43 -3.82 7.76
CA VAL A 46 1.12 -4.36 8.18
C VAL A 46 1.20 -4.85 9.62
N ASP A 47 0.05 -5.13 10.22
CA ASP A 47 0.00 -5.85 11.50
C ASP A 47 0.57 -7.27 11.33
N ASN A 48 1.69 -7.54 12.00
CA ASN A 48 2.35 -8.84 12.02
C ASN A 48 2.34 -9.50 13.42
N VAL A 49 1.53 -9.00 14.35
CA VAL A 49 1.47 -9.50 15.75
C VAL A 49 0.11 -10.08 16.10
N THR A 50 -0.99 -9.48 15.62
CA THR A 50 -2.34 -9.87 16.06
C THR A 50 -2.78 -11.17 15.40
N VAL A 51 -3.28 -12.08 16.24
CA VAL A 51 -4.02 -13.27 15.80
C VAL A 51 -5.47 -12.88 15.59
N LEU A 52 -5.99 -13.12 14.39
CA LEU A 52 -7.35 -12.73 14.00
C LEU A 52 -8.29 -13.93 14.06
N THR A 53 -9.55 -13.67 14.42
CA THR A 53 -10.66 -14.62 14.23
C THR A 53 -11.41 -14.28 12.95
N TYR A 54 -11.99 -15.30 12.31
CA TYR A 54 -12.83 -15.15 11.12
C TYR A 54 -14.27 -15.58 11.45
N PRO A 55 -15.31 -14.83 11.03
CA PRO A 55 -15.24 -13.57 10.27
C PRO A 55 -14.86 -12.35 11.15
N GLY A 56 -14.26 -11.34 10.54
CA GLY A 56 -13.79 -10.13 11.22
C GLY A 56 -13.37 -9.03 10.24
N THR A 57 -12.75 -7.96 10.75
CA THR A 57 -12.36 -6.79 9.93
C THR A 57 -11.16 -7.05 9.01
N GLY A 58 -10.47 -8.17 9.14
CA GLY A 58 -9.23 -8.43 8.41
C GLY A 58 -7.99 -7.86 9.08
N ARG A 59 -6.82 -8.15 8.48
CA ARG A 59 -5.52 -7.71 8.99
C ARG A 59 -5.29 -6.23 8.69
N LYS A 60 -4.81 -5.49 9.69
CA LYS A 60 -4.52 -4.07 9.50
C LYS A 60 -3.37 -3.87 8.52
N SER A 61 -3.58 -3.01 7.54
CA SER A 61 -2.65 -2.69 6.46
C SER A 61 -2.76 -1.21 6.09
N VAL A 62 -1.98 -0.77 5.12
CA VAL A 62 -1.95 0.62 4.65
C VAL A 62 -2.06 0.66 3.14
N ARG A 63 -2.88 1.58 2.63
CA ARG A 63 -2.90 1.99 1.23
C ARG A 63 -2.72 3.48 1.16
N ILE A 64 -1.72 3.90 0.39
CA ILE A 64 -1.40 5.30 0.20
C ILE A 64 -1.52 5.70 -1.26
N SER A 65 -1.86 6.95 -1.51
CA SER A 65 -1.89 7.56 -2.83
C SER A 65 -1.26 8.95 -2.82
N SER A 66 -0.70 9.37 -3.95
CA SER A 66 -0.25 10.74 -4.15
C SER A 66 -1.45 11.68 -4.30
N GLN A 67 -1.37 12.89 -3.74
CA GLN A 67 -2.36 13.93 -4.03
C GLN A 67 -2.19 14.54 -5.42
N LYS A 68 -0.97 14.53 -5.94
CA LYS A 68 -0.68 14.94 -7.32
C LYS A 68 -1.01 13.79 -8.28
N SER A 69 -1.45 14.17 -9.47
CA SER A 69 -1.67 13.28 -10.61
C SER A 69 -0.86 13.75 -11.81
N TRP A 70 -0.61 12.83 -12.74
CA TRP A 70 0.18 13.07 -13.93
C TRP A 70 -0.41 12.30 -15.10
N THR A 71 -0.39 12.91 -16.29
CA THR A 71 -0.76 12.24 -17.55
C THR A 71 0.46 11.64 -18.25
N HIS A 72 1.63 12.24 -18.04
CA HIS A 72 2.90 11.81 -18.59
C HIS A 72 3.99 11.99 -17.53
N GLY A 73 4.98 11.11 -17.52
CA GLY A 73 6.12 11.22 -16.62
C GLY A 73 7.00 9.99 -16.67
N LEU A 74 8.16 10.10 -16.02
CA LEU A 74 9.03 8.98 -15.70
C LEU A 74 8.98 8.75 -14.19
N PHE A 75 8.46 7.60 -13.78
CA PHE A 75 8.35 7.22 -12.38
C PHE A 75 9.47 6.25 -12.03
N ILE A 76 10.33 6.65 -11.09
CA ILE A 76 11.45 5.83 -10.62
C ILE A 76 11.31 5.61 -9.12
N SER A 77 11.13 4.34 -8.75
CA SER A 77 11.00 3.84 -7.39
C SER A 77 12.26 3.06 -7.03
N ASP A 78 13.02 3.57 -6.08
CA ASP A 78 14.13 2.84 -5.46
C ASP A 78 13.61 2.20 -4.17
N ILE A 79 13.55 0.86 -4.16
CA ILE A 79 12.86 0.07 -3.15
C ILE A 79 13.86 -0.94 -2.57
N VAL A 80 14.25 -0.73 -1.32
CA VAL A 80 15.20 -1.61 -0.60
C VAL A 80 14.57 -2.91 -0.12
N HIS A 81 13.24 -2.93 0.08
CA HIS A 81 12.49 -4.10 0.54
C HIS A 81 11.01 -3.98 0.12
N MET A 82 10.37 -5.12 -0.19
CA MET A 82 8.94 -5.22 -0.50
C MET A 82 8.29 -6.36 0.29
N PRO A 83 6.95 -6.39 0.45
CA PRO A 83 6.30 -7.50 1.15
C PRO A 83 6.70 -8.85 0.56
N GLY A 84 7.10 -9.79 1.43
CA GLY A 84 7.59 -11.09 1.02
C GLY A 84 6.49 -12.00 0.44
N GLY A 85 6.92 -13.09 -0.20
CA GLY A 85 6.05 -14.13 -0.76
C GLY A 85 5.36 -15.01 0.28
N ILE A 86 4.64 -14.41 1.24
CA ILE A 86 3.88 -15.12 2.28
C ILE A 86 2.44 -15.34 1.80
N CYS A 87 1.88 -16.52 2.04
CA CYS A 87 0.53 -16.90 1.63
C CYS A 87 -0.52 -15.85 2.03
N GLY A 88 -1.41 -15.51 1.10
CA GLY A 88 -2.50 -14.55 1.32
C GLY A 88 -2.11 -13.08 1.21
N VAL A 89 -0.85 -12.77 0.86
CA VAL A 89 -0.39 -11.40 0.63
C VAL A 89 -0.54 -11.02 -0.85
N TRP A 90 -1.06 -9.83 -1.11
CA TRP A 90 -1.17 -9.20 -2.44
C TRP A 90 -0.65 -7.74 -2.36
N PRO A 91 0.67 -7.51 -2.48
CA PRO A 91 1.23 -6.17 -2.52
C PRO A 91 1.15 -5.57 -3.93
N ALA A 92 0.99 -4.25 -4.01
CA ALA A 92 0.98 -3.53 -5.27
C ALA A 92 1.69 -2.16 -5.16
N HIS A 93 2.44 -1.79 -6.20
CA HIS A 93 2.89 -0.45 -6.50
C HIS A 93 2.47 -0.12 -7.94
N TRP A 94 1.58 0.85 -8.07
CA TRP A 94 0.80 1.02 -9.30
C TRP A 94 0.33 2.47 -9.46
N THR A 95 -0.19 2.79 -10.64
CA THR A 95 -0.80 4.09 -10.95
C THR A 95 -2.26 3.91 -11.33
N LEU A 96 -3.11 4.84 -10.90
CA LEU A 96 -4.56 4.80 -11.12
C LEU A 96 -5.05 6.08 -11.80
N GLY A 97 -5.77 5.94 -12.92
CA GLY A 97 -6.52 7.03 -13.54
C GLY A 97 -7.88 7.28 -12.86
N PRO A 98 -8.46 8.48 -13.02
CA PRO A 98 -9.82 8.76 -12.52
C PRO A 98 -10.88 7.91 -13.24
N ASN A 99 -12.06 7.73 -12.65
CA ASN A 99 -13.18 7.01 -13.28
C ASN A 99 -12.79 5.62 -13.82
N TRP A 100 -12.16 4.82 -12.95
CA TRP A 100 -11.76 3.45 -13.27
C TRP A 100 -12.92 2.63 -13.87
N PRO A 101 -12.70 1.80 -14.91
CA PRO A 101 -11.40 1.52 -15.55
C PRO A 101 -11.09 2.44 -16.75
N SER A 102 -11.93 3.42 -17.06
CA SER A 102 -11.89 4.13 -18.35
C SER A 102 -10.64 4.98 -18.59
N ASN A 103 -9.94 5.42 -17.55
CA ASN A 103 -8.67 6.18 -17.68
C ASN A 103 -7.44 5.33 -17.33
N GLY A 104 -7.59 4.01 -17.30
CA GLY A 104 -6.49 3.08 -17.18
C GLY A 104 -5.91 2.94 -15.78
N GLU A 105 -5.09 1.90 -15.67
CA GLU A 105 -4.35 1.44 -14.51
C GLU A 105 -3.04 0.86 -15.03
N ILE A 106 -1.94 1.07 -14.30
CA ILE A 106 -0.63 0.50 -14.62
C ILE A 106 -0.03 -0.10 -13.36
N ASP A 107 0.07 -1.43 -13.36
CA ASP A 107 0.68 -2.20 -12.29
C ASP A 107 2.18 -2.35 -12.54
N ILE A 108 2.98 -1.63 -11.75
CA ILE A 108 4.45 -1.60 -11.91
C ILE A 108 5.09 -2.76 -11.16
N ILE A 109 4.61 -3.01 -9.94
CA ILE A 109 4.97 -4.18 -9.12
C ILE A 109 3.68 -4.72 -8.54
N GLU A 110 3.36 -5.98 -8.83
CA GLU A 110 2.19 -6.67 -8.29
C GLU A 110 2.44 -8.17 -8.26
N GLY A 111 1.85 -8.87 -7.28
CA GLY A 111 1.82 -10.33 -7.25
C GLY A 111 0.92 -10.86 -6.14
N ILE A 112 0.41 -12.07 -6.29
CA ILE A 112 -0.38 -12.76 -5.26
C ILE A 112 0.35 -14.04 -4.86
N VAL A 113 0.35 -14.34 -3.57
CA VAL A 113 0.78 -15.64 -3.06
C VAL A 113 -0.46 -16.45 -2.69
N PRO A 114 -0.71 -17.61 -3.34
CA PRO A 114 -1.86 -18.45 -3.04
C PRO A 114 -1.95 -18.84 -1.56
N THR A 115 -3.16 -18.96 -1.05
CA THR A 115 -3.45 -19.52 0.27
C THR A 115 -3.65 -21.02 0.12
N ASN A 116 -2.59 -21.81 0.35
CA ASN A 116 -2.67 -23.28 0.30
C ASN A 116 -3.64 -23.84 1.34
#